data_AF-A0A397VYM8-F1
#
_entry.id   AF-A0A397VYM8-F1
#
_cell.length_a   1.000
_cell.length_b   1.000
_cell.length_c   1.000
_cell.angle_alpha   90.00
_cell.angle_beta   90.00
_cell.angle_gamma   90.00
#
_symmetry.space_group_name_H-M   'P 1'
#
loop_
_entity.id
_entity.type
_entity.pdbx_description
1 polymer ?
#
loop_
_entity_poly.entity_id
_entity_poly.type
_entity_poly.pdbx_seq_one_letter_code
_entity_poly.pdbx_strand_id
1 'polypeptide(L)'
;MSKTKSDGIFGILPYIAPEALINQRYSKASGIYSFGIIMWEILYGKAVSYDQKLAMSQLCFLICYHDLKPAVNKDAPQCYVNLMRKCWDKNSEECLSAKDLCEIFEK
;
A
#
# COMPACT_ATOMS: atom_id res chain seq x y z
N MET A 1 36.14 -10.28 6.02
CA MET A 1 34.98 -9.37 5.86
C MET A 1 34.19 -9.82 4.65
N SER A 2 33.22 -10.73 4.82
CA SER A 2 32.28 -11.09 3.75
C SER A 2 31.18 -10.02 3.70
N LYS A 3 31.03 -9.34 2.56
CA LYS A 3 29.84 -8.52 2.30
C LYS A 3 28.65 -9.47 2.13
N THR A 4 27.83 -9.61 3.16
CA THR A 4 26.48 -10.16 3.01
C THR A 4 25.69 -9.17 2.16
N LYS A 5 25.32 -9.58 0.94
CA LYS A 5 24.24 -8.90 0.21
C LYS A 5 22.99 -9.03 1.08
N SER A 6 22.53 -7.93 1.65
CA SER A 6 21.21 -7.88 2.27
C SER A 6 20.18 -7.88 1.15
N ASP A 7 19.67 -9.05 0.77
CA ASP A 7 18.51 -9.20 -0.10
C ASP A 7 17.22 -8.81 0.66
N GLY A 8 17.21 -7.60 1.22
CA GLY A 8 16.10 -7.07 2.01
C GLY A 8 15.11 -6.28 1.15
N ILE A 9 13.88 -6.17 1.65
CA ILE A 9 12.92 -5.20 1.12
C ILE A 9 13.34 -3.77 1.50
N PHE A 10 13.47 -2.91 0.50
CA PHE A 10 13.74 -1.48 0.65
C PHE A 10 12.55 -0.66 0.18
N GLY A 11 12.17 0.37 0.93
CA GLY A 11 11.09 1.29 0.57
C GLY A 11 10.58 2.07 1.78
N ILE A 12 9.58 2.91 1.54
CA ILE A 12 8.89 3.66 2.60
C ILE A 12 7.71 2.80 3.07
N LEU A 13 7.68 2.47 4.36
CA LEU A 13 6.82 1.43 4.91
C LEU A 13 5.34 1.48 4.51
N PRO A 14 4.65 2.64 4.48
CA PRO A 14 3.23 2.68 4.11
C PRO A 14 2.93 2.28 2.66
N TYR A 15 3.91 2.35 1.77
CA TYR A 15 3.72 2.02 0.35
C TYR A 15 4.07 0.56 0.04
N ILE A 16 4.70 -0.15 0.99
CA ILE A 16 5.09 -1.54 0.77
C ILE A 16 3.89 -2.43 1.08
N ALA A 17 3.48 -3.20 0.08
CA ALA A 17 2.37 -4.14 0.21
C ALA A 17 2.67 -5.22 1.28
N PRO A 18 1.65 -5.69 2.02
CA PRO A 18 1.84 -6.66 3.10
C PRO A 18 2.46 -7.98 2.59
N GLU A 19 2.08 -8.44 1.39
CA GLU A 19 2.66 -9.63 0.78
C GLU A 19 4.12 -9.45 0.37
N ALA A 20 4.54 -8.22 0.03
CA ALA A 20 5.93 -7.90 -0.27
C ALA A 20 6.78 -7.90 1.01
N LEU A 21 6.24 -7.41 2.13
CA LEU A 21 6.89 -7.48 3.45
C LEU A 21 7.03 -8.92 3.95
N ILE A 22 6.00 -9.76 3.76
CA ILE A 22 6.01 -11.16 4.21
C ILE A 22 6.96 -12.01 3.35
N ASN A 23 6.81 -11.92 2.01
CA ASN A 23 7.54 -12.80 1.09
C ASN A 23 8.92 -12.26 0.68
N GLN A 24 9.27 -11.05 1.15
CA GLN A 24 10.48 -10.33 0.77
C GLN A 24 10.65 -10.21 -0.76
N ARG A 25 9.53 -10.08 -1.48
CA ARG A 25 9.52 -10.00 -2.95
C ARG A 25 8.43 -9.08 -3.46
N TYR A 26 8.81 -8.15 -4.33
CA TYR A 26 7.86 -7.31 -5.06
C TYR A 26 7.16 -8.06 -6.19
N SER A 27 5.89 -7.71 -6.39
CA SER A 27 5.00 -8.24 -7.43
C SER A 27 4.32 -7.09 -8.18
N LYS A 28 3.68 -7.38 -9.33
CA LYS A 28 2.84 -6.38 -10.01
C LYS A 28 1.71 -5.88 -9.11
N ALA A 29 1.09 -6.78 -8.34
CA ALA A 29 0.04 -6.44 -7.37
C ALA A 29 0.56 -5.49 -6.28
N SER A 30 1.79 -5.69 -5.80
CA SER A 30 2.40 -4.78 -4.81
C SER A 30 2.58 -3.36 -5.35
N GLY A 31 2.81 -3.20 -6.66
CA GLY A 31 2.85 -1.88 -7.29
C GLY A 31 1.49 -1.19 -7.32
N ILE A 32 0.40 -1.95 -7.49
CA ILE A 32 -0.97 -1.44 -7.41
C ILE A 32 -1.31 -1.04 -5.97
N TYR A 33 -0.88 -1.82 -4.99
CA TYR A 33 -0.99 -1.44 -3.58
C TYR A 33 -0.34 -0.08 -3.32
N SER A 34 0.93 0.10 -3.74
CA SER A 34 1.63 1.38 -3.62
C SER A 34 0.88 2.51 -4.32
N PHE A 35 0.27 2.25 -5.47
CA PHE A 35 -0.56 3.21 -6.18
C PHE A 35 -1.82 3.59 -5.39
N GLY A 36 -2.48 2.64 -4.73
CA GLY A 36 -3.59 2.93 -3.81
C GLY A 36 -3.17 3.88 -2.68
N ILE A 37 -1.97 3.71 -2.15
CA ILE A 37 -1.40 4.60 -1.13
C ILE A 37 -1.17 6.01 -1.70
N ILE A 38 -0.64 6.12 -2.92
CA ILE A 38 -0.49 7.40 -3.63
C ILE A 38 -1.85 8.08 -3.88
N MET A 39 -2.88 7.31 -4.26
CA MET A 39 -4.24 7.84 -4.43
C MET A 39 -4.75 8.47 -3.13
N TRP A 40 -4.48 7.84 -1.98
CA TRP A 40 -4.82 8.44 -0.70
C TRP A 40 -4.09 9.76 -0.46
N GLU A 41 -2.81 9.85 -0.80
CA GLU A 41 -2.04 11.10 -0.65
C GLU A 41 -2.58 12.21 -1.53
N ILE A 42 -3.01 11.89 -2.76
CA ILE A 42 -3.67 12.84 -3.66
C ILE A 42 -4.98 13.32 -3.04
N LEU A 43 -5.78 12.41 -2.46
CA LEU A 43 -7.06 12.75 -1.85
C LEU A 43 -6.92 13.68 -0.64
N TYR A 44 -5.89 13.50 0.19
CA TYR A 44 -5.70 14.28 1.43
C TYR A 44 -4.64 15.37 1.34
N GLY A 45 -3.89 15.45 0.24
CA GLY A 45 -2.80 16.42 0.03
C GLY A 45 -1.67 16.30 1.06
N LYS A 46 -1.45 15.11 1.64
CA LYS A 46 -0.43 14.90 2.69
C LYS A 46 0.15 13.49 2.64
N ALA A 47 1.38 13.37 3.12
CA ALA A 47 2.09 12.10 3.17
C ALA A 47 1.47 11.13 4.19
N VAL A 48 1.47 9.84 3.89
CA VAL A 48 1.11 8.81 4.88
C VAL A 48 2.19 8.73 5.97
N SER A 49 1.77 8.93 7.22
CA SER A 49 2.64 8.79 8.38
C SER A 49 1.94 7.94 9.43
N TYR A 50 2.64 6.90 9.90
CA TYR A 50 2.22 6.11 11.05
C TYR A 50 2.79 6.68 12.35
N ASP A 51 2.23 6.24 13.48
CA ASP A 51 2.67 6.71 14.81
C ASP A 51 4.18 6.48 15.00
N GLN A 52 4.91 7.57 15.21
CA GLN A 52 6.36 7.59 15.40
C GLN A 52 6.81 6.90 16.69
N LYS A 53 5.88 6.61 17.62
CA LYS A 53 6.16 5.87 18.86
C LYS A 53 6.30 4.36 18.61
N LEU A 54 5.79 3.84 17.50
CA LEU A 54 5.85 2.43 17.19
C LEU A 54 7.18 2.06 16.53
N ALA A 55 7.76 0.94 16.96
CA ALA A 55 8.92 0.39 16.31
C ALA A 55 8.57 -0.10 14.90
N MET A 56 9.53 -0.09 13.97
CA MET A 56 9.32 -0.56 12.59
C MET A 56 8.75 -1.99 12.53
N SER A 57 9.22 -2.90 13.38
CA SER A 57 8.71 -4.28 13.45
C SER A 57 7.24 -4.35 13.88
N GLN A 58 6.80 -3.46 14.78
CA GLN A 58 5.40 -3.36 15.19
C GLN A 58 4.54 -2.82 14.05
N LEU A 59 5.01 -1.81 13.33
CA LEU A 59 4.30 -1.30 12.15
C LEU A 59 4.17 -2.36 11.07
N CYS A 60 5.24 -3.10 10.75
CA CYS A 60 5.18 -4.23 9.81
C CYS A 60 4.14 -5.27 10.27
N PHE A 61 4.13 -5.61 11.55
CA PHE A 61 3.15 -6.55 12.10
C PHE A 61 1.71 -6.05 11.93
N LEU A 62 1.47 -4.77 12.23
CA LEU A 62 0.14 -4.16 12.08
C LEU A 62 -0.32 -4.10 10.61
N ILE A 63 0.58 -3.76 9.68
CA ILE A 63 0.28 -3.74 8.24
C ILE A 63 -0.03 -5.15 7.73
N CYS A 64 0.82 -6.13 8.04
CA CYS A 64 0.70 -7.49 7.53
C CYS A 64 -0.48 -8.27 8.13
N TYR A 65 -0.75 -8.09 9.42
CA TYR A 65 -1.67 -8.96 10.17
C TYR A 65 -2.91 -8.26 10.72
N HIS A 66 -2.88 -6.94 10.93
CA HIS A 66 -4.02 -6.15 11.44
C HIS A 66 -4.65 -5.21 10.42
N ASP A 67 -4.25 -5.30 9.14
CA ASP A 67 -4.78 -4.49 8.05
C ASP A 67 -4.67 -2.98 8.33
N LEU A 68 -3.56 -2.55 8.94
CA LEU A 68 -3.31 -1.13 9.21
C LEU A 68 -3.24 -0.35 7.90
N LYS A 69 -4.26 0.49 7.66
CA LYS A 69 -4.39 1.34 6.49
C LYS A 69 -4.55 2.82 6.88
N PRO A 70 -4.20 3.76 5.98
CA PRO A 70 -4.48 5.17 6.21
C PRO A 70 -5.99 5.42 6.41
N ALA A 71 -6.33 6.30 7.35
CA ALA A 71 -7.72 6.60 7.67
C ALA A 71 -8.41 7.34 6.51
N VAL A 72 -9.68 7.00 6.25
CA VAL A 72 -10.49 7.63 5.19
C VAL A 72 -11.69 8.33 5.81
N ASN A 73 -11.86 9.64 5.56
CA ASN A 73 -13.04 10.40 5.96
C ASN A 73 -14.29 9.96 5.16
N LYS A 74 -15.44 9.92 5.82
CA LYS A 74 -16.74 9.60 5.22
C LYS A 74 -17.19 10.63 4.17
N ASP A 75 -16.73 11.87 4.30
CA ASP A 75 -17.07 12.96 3.38
C ASP A 75 -16.30 12.90 2.05
N ALA A 76 -15.29 12.03 1.94
CA ALA A 76 -14.51 11.88 0.72
C ALA A 76 -15.38 11.32 -0.43
N PRO A 77 -15.10 11.70 -1.71
CA PRO A 77 -15.83 11.17 -2.86
C PRO A 77 -15.78 9.65 -2.90
N GLN A 78 -16.94 9.00 -2.71
CA GLN A 78 -17.00 7.55 -2.52
C GLN A 78 -16.55 6.76 -3.75
N CYS A 79 -16.74 7.29 -4.96
CA CYS A 79 -16.22 6.69 -6.19
C CYS A 79 -14.69 6.54 -6.14
N TYR A 80 -13.99 7.59 -5.70
CA TYR A 80 -12.54 7.59 -5.56
C TYR A 80 -12.08 6.69 -4.42
N VAL A 81 -12.75 6.77 -3.27
CA VAL A 81 -12.45 5.92 -2.11
C VAL A 81 -12.61 4.44 -2.45
N ASN A 82 -13.64 4.07 -3.19
CA ASN A 82 -13.88 2.70 -3.60
C ASN A 82 -12.80 2.21 -4.58
N LEU A 83 -12.40 3.05 -5.53
CA LEU A 83 -11.30 2.73 -6.45
C LEU A 83 -9.98 2.54 -5.70
N MET A 84 -9.62 3.50 -4.87
CA MET A 84 -8.43 3.46 -4.01
C MET A 84 -8.41 2.22 -3.11
N ARG A 85 -9.56 1.84 -2.52
CA ARG A 85 -9.66 0.65 -1.68
C ARG A 85 -9.40 -0.64 -2.43
N LYS A 86 -9.87 -0.74 -3.68
CA LYS A 86 -9.58 -1.89 -4.55
C LYS A 86 -8.10 -2.02 -4.88
N CYS A 87 -7.33 -0.92 -4.89
CA CYS A 87 -5.90 -0.97 -5.18
C CYS A 87 -5.08 -1.57 -4.04
N TRP A 88 -5.48 -1.36 -2.78
CA TRP A 88 -4.70 -1.77 -1.60
C TRP A 88 -5.38 -2.83 -0.74
N ASP A 89 -6.37 -3.53 -1.31
CA ASP A 89 -7.03 -4.63 -0.61
C ASP A 89 -6.04 -5.79 -0.42
N LYS A 90 -6.19 -6.51 0.69
CA LYS A 90 -5.29 -7.59 1.10
C LYS A 90 -5.42 -8.81 0.18
N ASN A 91 -6.57 -8.95 -0.48
CA ASN A 91 -6.83 -10.07 -1.37
C ASN A 91 -6.29 -9.77 -2.77
N SER A 92 -5.15 -10.36 -3.12
CA SER A 92 -4.47 -10.18 -4.42
C SER A 92 -5.35 -10.51 -5.63
N GLU A 93 -6.38 -11.35 -5.46
CA GLU A 93 -7.31 -11.74 -6.54
C GLU A 93 -8.38 -10.67 -6.81
N GLU A 94 -8.65 -9.79 -5.85
CA GLU A 94 -9.60 -8.68 -5.99
C GLU A 94 -8.90 -7.34 -6.32
N CYS A 95 -7.57 -7.34 -6.28
CA CYS A 95 -6.75 -6.19 -6.64
C CYS A 95 -6.83 -5.93 -8.14
N LEU A 96 -7.19 -4.70 -8.51
CA LEU A 96 -7.24 -4.27 -9.91
C LEU A 96 -5.87 -4.40 -10.57
N SER A 97 -5.83 -4.73 -11.85
CA SER A 97 -4.59 -4.60 -12.62
C SER A 97 -4.36 -3.15 -13.02
N ALA A 98 -3.12 -2.82 -13.40
CA ALA A 98 -2.80 -1.51 -13.97
C ALA A 98 -3.65 -1.21 -15.22
N LYS A 99 -4.00 -2.24 -15.99
CA LYS A 99 -4.84 -2.11 -17.18
C LYS A 99 -6.26 -1.67 -16.81
N ASP A 100 -6.85 -2.31 -15.79
CA ASP A 100 -8.20 -1.96 -15.33
C ASP A 100 -8.24 -0.52 -14.81
N LEU A 101 -7.17 -0.06 -14.14
CA LEU A 101 -7.05 1.33 -13.70
C LEU A 101 -7.01 2.32 -14.88
N CYS A 102 -6.23 2.04 -15.93
CA CYS A 102 -6.21 2.89 -17.12
C CYS A 102 -7.59 3.00 -17.76
N GLU A 103 -8.30 1.87 -17.92
CA GLU A 103 -9.65 1.87 -18.51
C GLU A 103 -10.67 2.67 -17.67
N ILE A 104 -10.45 2.78 -16.36
CA ILE A 104 -11.28 3.59 -15.46
C ILE A 104 -10.97 5.08 -15.60
N PHE A 105 -9.69 5.46 -15.73
CA PHE A 105 -9.28 6.87 -15.83
C PHE A 105 -9.44 7.48 -17.23
N GLU A 106 -9.51 6.66 -18.28
CA GLU A 106 -9.73 7.10 -19.66
C GLU A 106 -11.21 7.38 -19.99
N LYS A 107 -12.13 7.06 -19.08
CA LYS A 107 -13.56 7.36 -19.20
C LYS A 107 -13.92 8.70 -18.57
#